data_AF-A0A9W9CAT2-F1
#
_entry.id   AF-A0A9W9CAT2-F1
#
_cell.length_a   1.000
_cell.length_b   1.000
_cell.length_c   1.000
_cell.angle_alpha   90.00
_cell.angle_beta   90.00
_cell.angle_gamma   90.00
#
_symmetry.space_group_name_H-M   'P 1'
#
loop_
_entity.id
_entity.type
_entity.pdbx_description
1 polymer ?
#
loop_
_entity_poly.entity_id
_entity_poly.type
_entity_poly.pdbx_seq_one_letter_code
_entity_poly.pdbx_strand_id
1 'polypeptide(L)'
;MLLGTYFDIPQHLNAATRVLALRLFKQTPTIRSTFERLAVESVMYQIFLASTGLWSDEEINHRLGFDFDLDFWLRAEGLLDQSRVFPGQSNSTNSPVLGVPFTLFRLALILKQMYQGAISYDQGTLNELRSEIEVWEGLVLREQETDELAENEKRNHKHSFYKSASYLFILIASLLSEQLANPPVIQDGHTYDSAESVESPSRPPLAADPDKWQIKKAAQILESYENDNEWASCFIGNWPVYSIGFFMARPGHVQLTRNELRRRWDLTKFNQVARFCNDLEKTWVQRGLLNKDEIKPLGRCFQSGLYARKAI
;
A
#
# COMPACT_ATOMS: atom_id res chain seq x y z
N MET A 1 -11.65 3.81 26.29
CA MET A 1 -10.46 2.98 26.58
C MET A 1 -10.62 1.65 25.87
N LEU A 2 -10.21 1.58 24.61
CA LEU A 2 -9.97 0.37 23.81
C LEU A 2 -8.87 0.77 22.83
N LEU A 3 -7.68 1.08 23.37
CA LEU A 3 -6.45 0.96 22.58
C LEU A 3 -6.32 -0.54 22.34
N GLY A 4 -6.91 -1.03 21.24
CA GLY A 4 -6.95 -2.45 20.92
C GLY A 4 -5.54 -3.02 20.72
N THR A 5 -5.47 -4.33 20.52
CA THR A 5 -4.29 -5.16 20.21
C THR A 5 -3.42 -4.68 19.03
N TYR A 6 -3.74 -3.53 18.44
CA TYR A 6 -3.03 -2.88 17.35
C TYR A 6 -1.57 -2.57 17.70
N PHE A 7 -1.29 -2.17 18.93
CA PHE A 7 0.08 -1.93 19.40
C PHE A 7 0.86 -3.21 19.67
N ASP A 8 0.19 -4.38 19.73
CA ASP A 8 0.85 -5.68 19.91
C ASP A 8 1.27 -6.29 18.56
N ILE A 9 0.74 -5.78 17.44
CA ILE A 9 1.06 -6.24 16.07
C ILE A 9 2.57 -6.34 15.83
N PRO A 10 3.40 -5.32 16.13
CA PRO A 10 4.84 -5.37 15.90
C PRO A 10 5.51 -6.54 16.64
N GLN A 11 5.11 -6.81 17.89
CA GLN A 11 5.67 -7.89 18.70
C GLN A 11 5.31 -9.26 18.12
N HIS A 12 4.04 -9.44 17.75
CA HIS A 12 3.56 -10.67 17.12
C HIS A 12 4.21 -10.91 15.75
N LEU A 13 4.39 -9.85 14.94
CA LEU A 13 5.06 -9.96 13.66
C LEU A 13 6.54 -10.30 13.82
N ASN A 14 7.26 -9.63 14.72
CA ASN A 14 8.65 -9.96 14.99
C ASN A 14 8.83 -11.43 15.43
N ALA A 15 7.92 -11.93 16.28
CA ALA A 15 7.91 -13.33 16.66
C ALA A 15 7.63 -14.25 15.46
N ALA A 16 6.66 -13.93 14.62
CA ALA A 16 6.32 -14.72 13.43
C ALA A 16 7.46 -14.75 12.41
N THR A 17 8.07 -13.60 12.10
CA THR A 17 9.25 -13.46 11.24
C THR A 17 10.40 -14.34 11.73
N ARG A 18 10.70 -14.31 13.03
CA ARG A 18 11.74 -15.17 13.65
C ARG A 18 11.40 -16.65 13.52
N VAL A 19 10.15 -17.05 13.79
CA VAL A 19 9.72 -18.45 13.66
C VAL A 19 9.84 -18.94 12.22
N LEU A 20 9.41 -18.14 11.24
CA LEU A 20 9.55 -18.47 9.82
C LEU A 20 11.03 -18.56 9.41
N ALA A 21 11.85 -17.60 9.82
CA ALA A 21 13.28 -17.62 9.51
C ALA A 21 13.96 -18.88 10.06
N LEU A 22 13.68 -19.24 11.31
CA LEU A 22 14.22 -20.45 11.94
C LEU A 22 13.74 -21.75 11.28
N ARG A 23 12.52 -21.77 10.73
CA ARG A 23 11.93 -22.96 10.12
C ARG A 23 12.31 -23.13 8.66
N LEU A 24 12.28 -22.04 7.88
CA LEU A 24 12.31 -22.07 6.43
C LEU A 24 13.63 -21.61 5.83
N PHE A 25 14.45 -20.84 6.54
CA PHE A 25 15.75 -20.34 6.04
C PHE A 25 16.94 -21.12 6.61
N LYS A 26 16.78 -22.44 6.79
CA LYS A 26 17.89 -23.36 7.12
C LYS A 26 18.76 -23.64 5.89
N GLN A 27 19.78 -24.50 6.04
CA GLN A 27 20.77 -24.83 4.99
C GLN A 27 20.14 -25.20 3.62
N THR A 28 18.92 -25.75 3.59
CA THR A 28 18.13 -25.95 2.37
C THR A 28 16.76 -25.30 2.50
N PRO A 29 16.59 -24.05 2.02
CA PRO A 29 15.30 -23.36 2.07
C PRO A 29 14.29 -24.05 1.16
N THR A 30 13.16 -24.49 1.68
CA THR A 30 12.10 -25.09 0.87
C THR A 30 10.75 -24.95 1.56
N ILE A 31 9.75 -24.47 0.83
CA ILE A 31 8.34 -24.57 1.21
C ILE A 31 7.83 -25.94 0.75
N ARG A 32 7.40 -26.76 1.71
CA ARG A 32 7.02 -28.16 1.54
C ARG A 32 5.51 -28.37 1.50
N SER A 33 4.72 -27.36 1.88
CA SER A 33 3.26 -27.45 1.92
C SER A 33 2.56 -26.14 1.55
N THR A 34 1.30 -26.25 1.11
CA THR A 34 0.37 -25.12 0.96
C THR A 34 0.26 -24.28 2.24
N PHE A 35 0.28 -24.94 3.41
CA PHE A 35 0.18 -24.26 4.69
C PHE A 35 1.41 -23.40 5.01
N GLU A 36 2.61 -23.91 4.72
CA GLU A 36 3.85 -23.12 4.88
C GLU A 36 3.86 -21.92 3.94
N ARG A 37 3.41 -22.10 2.69
CA ARG A 37 3.23 -20.99 1.75
C ARG A 37 2.25 -19.94 2.29
N LEU A 38 1.06 -20.39 2.70
CA LEU A 38 0.03 -19.54 3.28
C LEU A 38 0.57 -18.75 4.49
N ALA A 39 1.34 -19.39 5.36
CA ALA A 39 1.94 -18.77 6.53
C ALA A 39 2.96 -17.68 6.15
N VAL A 40 3.85 -17.96 5.18
CA VAL A 40 4.81 -16.97 4.70
C VAL A 40 4.09 -15.78 4.08
N GLU A 41 3.14 -16.02 3.18
CA GLU A 41 2.38 -14.95 2.51
C GLU A 41 1.57 -14.11 3.51
N SER A 42 0.97 -14.75 4.51
CA SER A 42 0.24 -14.05 5.57
C SER A 42 1.17 -13.16 6.39
N VAL A 43 2.35 -13.64 6.77
CA VAL A 43 3.33 -12.83 7.51
C VAL A 43 3.83 -11.68 6.64
N MET A 44 4.16 -11.93 5.37
CA MET A 44 4.58 -10.86 4.43
C MET A 44 3.49 -9.80 4.25
N TYR A 45 2.23 -10.20 4.10
CA TYR A 45 1.12 -9.25 4.01
C TYR A 45 1.01 -8.39 5.27
N GLN A 46 1.14 -8.99 6.45
CA GLN A 46 1.06 -8.24 7.70
C GLN A 46 2.28 -7.34 7.93
N ILE A 47 3.49 -7.77 7.54
CA ILE A 47 4.68 -6.93 7.49
C ILE A 47 4.40 -5.72 6.60
N PHE A 48 3.88 -5.94 5.40
CA PHE A 48 3.53 -4.87 4.48
C PHE A 48 2.56 -3.86 5.10
N LEU A 49 1.47 -4.33 5.73
CA LEU A 49 0.49 -3.44 6.37
C LEU A 49 1.07 -2.69 7.58
N ALA A 50 1.92 -3.33 8.38
CA ALA A 50 2.57 -2.71 9.53
C ALA A 50 3.58 -1.65 9.10
N SER A 51 4.42 -1.96 8.10
CA SER A 51 5.44 -1.06 7.56
C SER A 51 4.83 0.10 6.76
N THR A 52 3.73 -0.12 6.03
CA THR A 52 3.10 0.96 5.25
C THR A 52 2.18 1.86 6.07
N GLY A 53 1.71 1.44 7.24
CA GLY A 53 0.98 2.28 8.19
C GLY A 53 -0.08 3.18 7.54
N LEU A 54 -0.18 4.42 8.04
CA LEU A 54 -0.94 5.51 7.38
C LEU A 54 0.03 6.45 6.64
N TRP A 55 -0.48 7.25 5.71
CA TRP A 55 0.30 8.28 5.02
C TRP A 55 0.45 9.55 5.83
N SER A 56 -0.58 9.95 6.60
CA SER A 56 -0.64 11.27 7.25
C SER A 56 -0.58 11.21 8.79
N ASP A 57 -0.29 10.03 9.37
CA ASP A 57 -0.24 9.83 10.81
C ASP A 57 1.12 9.28 11.26
N GLU A 58 2.08 10.18 11.35
CA GLU A 58 3.46 9.91 11.75
C GLU A 58 3.58 9.41 13.19
N GLU A 59 2.78 9.95 14.11
CA GLU A 59 2.79 9.54 15.51
C GLU A 59 2.35 8.09 15.66
N ILE A 60 1.28 7.69 14.97
CA ILE A 60 0.83 6.29 15.00
C ILE A 60 1.86 5.37 14.34
N ASN A 61 2.47 5.79 13.22
CA ASN A 61 3.47 4.98 12.53
C ASN A 61 4.73 4.80 13.39
N HIS A 62 5.25 5.85 14.01
CA HIS A 62 6.40 5.78 14.92
C HIS A 62 6.10 4.94 16.16
N ARG A 63 4.89 5.07 16.71
CA ARG A 63 4.46 4.29 17.88
C ARG A 63 4.30 2.80 17.60
N LEU A 64 4.15 2.39 16.34
CA LEU A 64 4.20 0.98 15.98
C LEU A 64 5.63 0.44 16.09
N GLY A 65 6.67 1.23 15.87
CA GLY A 65 8.07 0.80 16.08
C GLY A 65 8.42 -0.50 15.35
N PHE A 66 7.78 -0.76 14.20
CA PHE A 66 8.04 -1.95 13.40
C PHE A 66 9.13 -1.63 12.39
N ASP A 67 10.27 -2.31 12.52
CA ASP A 67 11.39 -2.16 11.60
C ASP A 67 11.26 -3.15 10.44
N PHE A 68 11.39 -2.64 9.21
CA PHE A 68 11.23 -3.43 8.01
C PHE A 68 12.54 -4.18 7.70
N ASP A 69 12.55 -5.48 7.96
CA ASP A 69 13.68 -6.38 7.65
C ASP A 69 13.70 -6.73 6.15
N LEU A 70 14.43 -5.94 5.36
CA LEU A 70 14.60 -6.14 3.91
C LEU A 70 15.27 -7.48 3.58
N ASP A 71 16.23 -7.93 4.39
CA ASP A 71 16.92 -9.20 4.18
C ASP A 71 15.96 -10.39 4.33
N PHE A 72 15.10 -10.35 5.36
CA PHE A 72 14.03 -11.32 5.50
C PHE A 72 13.09 -11.29 4.29
N TRP A 73 12.68 -10.11 3.86
CA TRP A 73 11.76 -9.95 2.73
C TRP A 73 12.32 -10.57 1.45
N LEU A 74 13.55 -10.24 1.07
CA LEU A 74 14.20 -10.77 -0.14
C LEU A 74 14.38 -12.29 -0.08
N ARG A 75 14.73 -12.84 1.07
CA ARG A 75 14.81 -14.31 1.25
C ARG A 75 13.44 -14.97 1.13
N ALA A 76 12.39 -14.34 1.66
CA ALA A 76 11.02 -14.86 1.57
C ALA A 76 10.48 -14.80 0.14
N GLU A 77 10.70 -13.69 -0.56
CA GLU A 77 10.37 -13.51 -1.98
C GLU A 77 11.04 -14.59 -2.84
N GLY A 78 12.37 -14.74 -2.72
CA GLY A 78 13.10 -15.77 -3.45
C GLY A 78 12.63 -17.20 -3.15
N LEU A 79 12.25 -17.49 -1.89
CA LEU A 79 11.70 -18.79 -1.51
C LEU A 79 10.31 -19.05 -2.13
N LEU A 80 9.46 -18.02 -2.21
CA LEU A 80 8.12 -18.11 -2.78
C LEU A 80 8.15 -18.21 -4.31
N ASP A 81 9.12 -17.57 -4.96
CA ASP A 81 9.33 -17.69 -6.40
C ASP A 81 9.79 -19.10 -6.80
N GLN A 82 10.62 -19.72 -5.96
CA GLN A 82 11.13 -21.08 -6.17
C GLN A 82 10.09 -22.16 -5.83
N SER A 83 9.13 -21.88 -4.93
CA SER A 83 8.14 -22.85 -4.48
C SER A 83 6.77 -22.62 -5.11
N ARG A 84 6.58 -23.12 -6.33
CA ARG A 84 5.24 -23.23 -6.93
C ARG A 84 4.58 -24.52 -6.46
N VAL A 85 3.64 -24.40 -5.53
CA VAL A 85 2.84 -25.54 -5.03
C VAL A 85 2.02 -26.15 -6.15
N PHE A 86 1.54 -25.33 -7.08
CA PHE A 86 0.86 -25.74 -8.30
C PHE A 86 1.66 -25.27 -9.52
N PRO A 87 2.65 -26.07 -9.99
CA PRO A 87 3.48 -25.72 -11.13
C PRO A 87 2.65 -25.41 -12.37
N GLY A 88 3.05 -24.37 -13.10
CA GLY A 88 2.37 -23.91 -14.32
C GLY A 88 1.06 -23.15 -14.09
N GLN A 89 0.52 -23.07 -12.87
CA GLN A 89 -0.65 -22.24 -12.54
C GLN A 89 -0.26 -20.78 -12.29
N SER A 90 -1.23 -19.88 -12.45
CA SER A 90 -1.12 -18.44 -12.17
C SER A 90 -0.70 -18.14 -10.72
N ASN A 91 -0.05 -17.00 -10.49
CA ASN A 91 0.17 -16.39 -9.18
C ASN A 91 -1.13 -16.20 -8.40
N SER A 92 -2.27 -15.91 -9.04
CA SER A 92 -3.54 -15.82 -8.31
C SER A 92 -3.99 -17.14 -7.68
N THR A 93 -3.58 -18.28 -8.27
CA THR A 93 -3.80 -19.64 -7.76
C THR A 93 -2.70 -20.08 -6.79
N ASN A 94 -1.45 -19.73 -7.09
CA ASN A 94 -0.31 -20.08 -6.25
C ASN A 94 -0.19 -19.17 -5.01
N SER A 95 -0.70 -17.94 -5.05
CA SER A 95 -0.60 -16.93 -3.99
C SER A 95 -1.98 -16.56 -3.44
N PRO A 96 -2.61 -17.45 -2.65
CA PRO A 96 -3.98 -17.26 -2.18
C PRO A 96 -4.16 -16.06 -1.24
N VAL A 97 -3.08 -15.56 -0.62
CA VAL A 97 -3.15 -14.42 0.31
C VAL A 97 -2.80 -13.11 -0.40
N LEU A 98 -1.78 -13.09 -1.24
CA LEU A 98 -1.32 -11.83 -1.82
C LEU A 98 -1.93 -11.61 -3.20
N GLY A 99 -1.96 -12.64 -4.05
CA GLY A 99 -2.54 -12.60 -5.40
C GLY A 99 -1.96 -11.55 -6.35
N VAL A 100 -0.98 -10.77 -5.89
CA VAL A 100 -0.24 -9.71 -6.59
C VAL A 100 1.24 -10.04 -6.42
N PRO A 101 2.09 -9.82 -7.45
CA PRO A 101 3.53 -10.08 -7.36
C PRO A 101 4.18 -9.42 -6.14
N PHE A 102 5.00 -10.17 -5.40
CA PHE A 102 5.73 -9.70 -4.20
C PHE A 102 6.57 -8.45 -4.47
N THR A 103 7.15 -8.40 -5.66
CA THR A 103 7.93 -7.27 -6.17
C THR A 103 7.15 -5.96 -6.11
N LEU A 104 5.84 -5.96 -6.37
CA LEU A 104 5.03 -4.74 -6.28
C LEU A 104 4.83 -4.27 -4.84
N PHE A 105 4.68 -5.20 -3.89
CA PHE A 105 4.65 -4.85 -2.46
C PHE A 105 6.00 -4.28 -2.01
N ARG A 106 7.12 -4.88 -2.45
CA ARG A 106 8.48 -4.39 -2.18
C ARG A 106 8.69 -2.98 -2.71
N LEU A 107 8.35 -2.73 -3.97
CA LEU A 107 8.44 -1.41 -4.60
C LEU A 107 7.61 -0.37 -3.84
N ALA A 108 6.36 -0.69 -3.51
CA ALA A 108 5.49 0.20 -2.75
C ALA A 108 6.05 0.54 -1.36
N LEU A 109 6.64 -0.44 -0.67
CA LEU A 109 7.30 -0.23 0.63
C LEU A 109 8.51 0.70 0.53
N ILE A 110 9.45 0.38 -0.36
CA ILE A 110 10.69 1.14 -0.54
C ILE A 110 10.37 2.58 -0.95
N LEU A 111 9.52 2.77 -1.96
CA LEU A 111 9.15 4.11 -2.43
C LEU A 111 8.44 4.92 -1.35
N LYS A 112 7.59 4.29 -0.54
CA LYS A 112 6.96 4.96 0.60
C LYS A 112 8.00 5.39 1.63
N GLN A 113 8.93 4.51 2.01
CA GLN A 113 9.97 4.82 2.99
C GLN A 113 10.89 5.95 2.49
N MET A 114 11.26 5.92 1.20
CA MET A 114 11.98 7.02 0.54
C MET A 114 11.19 8.32 0.60
N TYR A 115 9.90 8.27 0.26
CA TYR A 115 9.02 9.45 0.24
C TYR A 115 8.85 10.09 1.61
N GLN A 116 8.78 9.27 2.65
CA GLN A 116 8.66 9.72 4.03
C GLN A 116 10.01 10.07 4.68
N GLY A 117 11.12 9.98 3.95
CA GLY A 117 12.46 10.27 4.47
C GLY A 117 12.97 9.25 5.50
N ALA A 118 12.31 8.09 5.62
CA ALA A 118 12.69 7.04 6.57
C ALA A 118 13.99 6.32 6.17
N ILE A 119 14.32 6.34 4.87
CA ILE A 119 15.57 5.80 4.34
C ILE A 119 16.24 6.83 3.43
N SER A 120 17.56 6.98 3.58
CA SER A 120 18.37 7.75 2.63
C SER A 120 18.62 6.92 1.37
N TYR A 121 18.67 7.57 0.22
CA TYR A 121 18.95 6.92 -1.05
C TYR A 121 19.81 7.80 -1.93
N ASP A 122 20.58 7.18 -2.82
CA ASP A 122 21.34 7.88 -3.84
C ASP A 122 20.57 7.91 -5.18
N GLN A 123 21.08 8.71 -6.11
CA GLN A 123 20.48 8.83 -7.44
C GLN A 123 20.55 7.50 -8.23
N GLY A 124 21.56 6.67 -7.97
CA GLY A 124 21.71 5.35 -8.58
C GLY A 124 20.54 4.44 -8.23
N THR A 125 20.26 4.29 -6.92
CA THR A 125 19.15 3.50 -6.39
C THR A 125 17.81 3.99 -6.95
N LEU A 126 17.59 5.31 -7.01
CA LEU A 126 16.36 5.87 -7.57
C LEU A 126 16.21 5.55 -9.06
N ASN A 127 17.30 5.60 -9.82
CA ASN A 127 17.28 5.25 -11.25
C ASN A 127 16.99 3.76 -11.46
N GLU A 128 17.56 2.87 -10.64
CA GLU A 128 17.29 1.43 -10.69
C GLU A 128 15.82 1.12 -10.43
N LEU A 129 15.25 1.73 -9.37
CA LEU A 129 13.83 1.60 -9.06
C LEU A 129 12.95 2.13 -10.19
N ARG A 130 13.32 3.27 -10.80
CA ARG A 130 12.57 3.82 -11.94
C ARG A 130 12.60 2.85 -13.13
N SER A 131 13.76 2.30 -13.48
CA SER A 131 13.87 1.31 -14.55
C SER A 131 13.04 0.06 -14.27
N GLU A 132 12.96 -0.38 -13.01
CA GLU A 132 12.09 -1.49 -12.62
C GLU A 132 10.60 -1.12 -12.82
N ILE A 133 10.19 0.08 -12.38
CA ILE A 133 8.83 0.59 -12.53
C ILE A 133 8.43 0.76 -14.00
N GLU A 134 9.32 1.24 -14.86
CA GLU A 134 9.10 1.40 -16.30
C GLU A 134 8.70 0.07 -16.97
N VAL A 135 9.29 -1.06 -16.54
CA VAL A 135 8.91 -2.39 -17.02
C VAL A 135 7.46 -2.70 -16.65
N TRP A 136 7.06 -2.41 -15.41
CA TRP A 136 5.70 -2.62 -14.93
C TRP A 136 4.68 -1.68 -15.59
N GLU A 137 5.02 -0.41 -15.81
CA GLU A 137 4.19 0.54 -16.54
C GLU A 137 3.89 0.04 -17.95
N GLY A 138 4.90 -0.53 -18.63
CA GLY A 138 4.73 -1.16 -19.93
C GLY A 138 3.67 -2.26 -19.96
N LEU A 139 3.47 -3.00 -18.86
CA LEU A 139 2.39 -3.99 -18.75
C LEU A 139 1.02 -3.31 -18.66
N VAL A 140 0.90 -2.25 -17.86
CA VAL A 140 -0.36 -1.51 -17.67
C VAL A 140 -0.79 -0.84 -18.98
N LEU A 141 0.15 -0.19 -19.68
CA LEU A 141 -0.12 0.52 -20.94
C LEU A 141 -0.53 -0.43 -22.07
N ARG A 142 -0.01 -1.67 -22.08
CA ARG A 142 -0.37 -2.71 -23.05
C ARG A 142 -1.57 -3.55 -22.61
N GLU A 143 -2.17 -3.24 -21.47
CA GLU A 143 -3.24 -4.01 -20.81
C GLU A 143 -2.90 -5.49 -20.60
N GLN A 144 -1.62 -5.80 -20.46
CA GLN A 144 -1.10 -7.15 -20.29
C GLN A 144 -1.40 -7.68 -18.89
N GLU A 145 -1.52 -8.99 -18.78
CA GLU A 145 -1.63 -9.63 -17.47
C GLU A 145 -0.31 -9.47 -16.70
N THR A 146 -0.42 -9.28 -15.39
CA THR A 146 0.74 -9.35 -14.49
C THR A 146 1.12 -10.79 -14.17
N ASP A 147 0.34 -11.74 -14.67
CA ASP A 147 0.39 -13.16 -14.35
C ASP A 147 -0.31 -13.95 -15.47
N GLU A 148 0.44 -14.81 -16.17
CA GLU A 148 -0.11 -15.59 -17.28
C GLU A 148 -0.93 -16.78 -16.74
N LEU A 149 -2.15 -16.94 -17.24
CA LEU A 149 -2.98 -18.10 -16.93
C LEU A 149 -2.40 -19.34 -17.60
N ALA A 150 -2.41 -20.46 -16.88
CA ALA A 150 -2.10 -21.76 -17.46
C ALA A 150 -3.13 -22.13 -18.54
N GLU A 151 -2.75 -22.95 -19.51
CA GLU A 151 -3.67 -23.45 -20.56
C GLU A 151 -4.92 -24.15 -19.99
N ASN A 152 -4.83 -24.70 -18.78
CA ASN A 152 -5.92 -25.39 -18.09
C ASN A 152 -6.67 -24.52 -17.07
N GLU A 153 -6.26 -23.27 -16.84
CA GLU A 153 -6.93 -22.35 -15.93
C GLU A 153 -7.99 -21.53 -16.65
N LYS A 154 -9.23 -21.58 -16.13
CA LYS A 154 -10.28 -20.68 -16.59
C LYS A 154 -10.16 -19.34 -15.88
N ARG A 155 -10.13 -18.26 -16.67
CA ARG A 155 -10.25 -16.90 -16.15
C ARG A 155 -11.53 -16.80 -15.31
N ASN A 156 -11.37 -16.47 -14.03
CA ASN A 156 -12.48 -16.18 -13.13
C ASN A 156 -12.59 -14.67 -12.88
N HIS A 157 -13.72 -14.21 -12.34
CA HIS A 157 -13.91 -12.79 -11.98
C HIS A 157 -12.91 -12.29 -10.93
N LYS A 158 -12.32 -13.19 -10.13
CA LYS A 158 -11.29 -12.82 -9.14
C LYS A 158 -9.97 -12.45 -9.81
N HIS A 159 -9.66 -13.02 -10.97
CA HIS A 159 -8.44 -12.71 -11.71
C HIS A 159 -8.43 -11.26 -12.18
N SER A 160 -9.57 -10.70 -12.61
CA SER A 160 -9.66 -9.27 -12.93
C SER A 160 -9.46 -8.39 -11.70
N PHE A 161 -9.92 -8.81 -10.51
CA PHE A 161 -9.65 -8.08 -9.27
C PHE A 161 -8.15 -8.02 -8.96
N TYR A 162 -7.45 -9.15 -9.02
CA TYR A 162 -6.01 -9.17 -8.78
C TYR A 162 -5.23 -8.37 -9.81
N LYS A 163 -5.58 -8.48 -11.10
CA LYS A 163 -5.00 -7.63 -12.16
C LYS A 163 -5.18 -6.15 -11.86
N SER A 164 -6.41 -5.73 -11.56
CA SER A 164 -6.72 -4.34 -11.25
C SER A 164 -6.02 -3.85 -9.98
N ALA A 165 -5.91 -4.68 -8.95
CA ALA A 165 -5.13 -4.36 -7.75
C ALA A 165 -3.64 -4.20 -8.07
N SER A 166 -3.04 -5.12 -8.83
CA SER A 166 -1.66 -5.01 -9.31
C SER A 166 -1.44 -3.71 -10.08
N TYR A 167 -2.36 -3.35 -10.97
CA TYR A 167 -2.28 -2.09 -11.70
C TYR A 167 -2.28 -0.90 -10.75
N LEU A 168 -3.17 -0.86 -9.76
CA LEU A 168 -3.15 0.23 -8.79
C LEU A 168 -1.82 0.31 -8.02
N PHE A 169 -1.21 -0.81 -7.64
CA PHE A 169 0.14 -0.82 -7.04
C PHE A 169 1.19 -0.19 -7.98
N ILE A 170 1.18 -0.57 -9.26
CA ILE A 170 2.09 -0.03 -10.28
C ILE A 170 1.88 1.47 -10.45
N LEU A 171 0.62 1.93 -10.53
CA LEU A 171 0.28 3.34 -10.66
C LEU A 171 0.74 4.16 -9.45
N ILE A 172 0.61 3.62 -8.24
CA ILE A 172 1.13 4.26 -7.02
C ILE A 172 2.65 4.36 -7.07
N ALA A 173 3.34 3.28 -7.44
CA ALA A 173 4.80 3.26 -7.54
C ALA A 173 5.29 4.27 -8.58
N SER A 174 4.66 4.32 -9.76
CA SER A 174 4.90 5.29 -10.83
C SER A 174 4.78 6.74 -10.32
N LEU A 175 3.65 7.07 -9.69
CA LEU A 175 3.37 8.42 -9.19
C LEU A 175 4.33 8.83 -8.05
N LEU A 176 4.68 7.91 -7.15
CA LEU A 176 5.64 8.16 -6.09
C LEU A 176 7.05 8.41 -6.65
N SER A 177 7.49 7.58 -7.60
CA SER A 177 8.78 7.74 -8.28
C SER A 177 8.90 9.11 -8.95
N GLU A 178 7.85 9.56 -9.65
CA GLU A 178 7.82 10.89 -10.27
C GLU A 178 7.94 12.03 -9.24
N GLN A 179 7.27 11.93 -8.09
CA GLN A 179 7.34 12.94 -7.03
C GLN A 179 8.68 12.92 -6.27
N LEU A 180 9.33 11.75 -6.16
CA LEU A 180 10.68 11.62 -5.61
C LEU A 180 11.74 12.23 -6.54
N ALA A 181 11.59 12.03 -7.85
CA ALA A 181 12.49 12.59 -8.86
C ALA A 181 12.32 14.10 -9.03
N ASN A 182 11.11 14.61 -8.81
CA ASN A 182 10.78 16.04 -8.88
C ASN A 182 10.26 16.51 -7.53
N PRO A 183 11.12 16.59 -6.50
CA PRO A 183 10.69 17.03 -5.20
C PRO A 183 10.09 18.44 -5.33
N PRO A 184 8.89 18.67 -4.81
CA PRO A 184 8.22 19.96 -4.94
C PRO A 184 9.06 21.04 -4.28
N VAL A 185 9.28 22.14 -5.00
CA VAL A 185 9.85 23.36 -4.42
C VAL A 185 8.81 23.92 -3.46
N ILE A 186 9.08 23.85 -2.16
CA ILE A 186 8.22 24.44 -1.13
C ILE A 186 8.28 25.96 -1.30
N GLN A 187 7.21 26.57 -1.82
CA GLN A 187 7.10 28.03 -2.01
C GLN A 187 6.53 28.76 -0.78
N ASP A 188 6.47 28.12 0.38
CA ASP A 188 6.08 28.78 1.63
C ASP A 188 7.31 29.13 2.45
N GLY A 189 7.94 30.27 2.13
CA GLY A 189 8.54 31.27 3.05
C GLY A 189 9.42 30.87 4.24
N HIS A 190 9.74 29.61 4.46
CA HIS A 190 10.65 29.13 5.48
C HIS A 190 11.91 28.64 4.79
N THR A 191 12.83 29.59 4.60
CA THR A 191 14.22 29.34 4.27
C THR A 191 14.79 28.37 5.30
N TYR A 192 14.88 27.09 4.97
CA TYR A 192 15.90 26.24 5.57
C TYR A 192 17.15 26.46 4.73
N ASP A 193 17.93 27.45 5.14
CA ASP A 193 19.30 27.59 4.68
C ASP A 193 20.04 26.28 4.94
N SER A 194 20.68 25.78 3.89
CA SER A 194 21.83 24.87 3.87
C SER A 194 22.11 24.01 5.12
N ALA A 195 22.09 22.69 4.89
CA ALA A 195 22.96 21.73 5.54
C ALA A 195 22.89 21.64 7.07
N GLU A 196 21.71 21.37 7.60
CA GLU A 196 21.54 20.59 8.84
C GLU A 196 20.19 19.88 8.78
N SER A 197 20.20 18.60 9.11
CA SER A 197 19.07 17.66 9.03
C SER A 197 17.85 18.15 9.83
N VAL A 198 16.96 18.90 9.19
CA VAL A 198 15.61 19.14 9.70
C VAL A 198 14.74 18.01 9.16
N GLU A 199 14.37 17.11 10.07
CA GLU A 199 13.37 16.07 9.88
C GLU A 199 12.16 16.68 9.16
N SER A 200 12.04 16.43 7.86
CA SER A 200 10.86 16.86 7.11
C SER A 200 9.70 16.03 7.65
N PRO A 201 8.65 16.65 8.24
CA PRO A 201 7.55 15.91 8.81
C PRO A 201 6.95 14.99 7.73
N SER A 202 6.64 13.76 8.13
CA SER A 202 6.11 12.74 7.21
C SER A 202 4.84 13.27 6.55
N ARG A 203 4.95 13.66 5.27
CA ARG A 203 3.84 14.25 4.52
C ARG A 203 3.15 13.19 3.66
N PRO A 204 1.81 13.25 3.53
CA PRO A 204 1.11 12.39 2.58
C PRO A 204 1.46 12.76 1.12
N PRO A 205 1.35 11.82 0.16
CA PRO A 205 1.67 12.05 -1.24
C PRO A 205 0.90 13.21 -1.83
N LEU A 206 1.53 14.06 -2.64
CA LEU A 206 0.82 15.19 -3.26
C LEU A 206 -0.22 14.74 -4.26
N ALA A 207 -1.24 15.57 -4.46
CA ALA A 207 -2.17 15.39 -5.56
C ALA A 207 -1.40 15.45 -6.89
N ALA A 208 -1.72 14.55 -7.81
CA ALA A 208 -1.13 14.52 -9.13
C ALA A 208 -1.99 15.32 -10.12
N ASP A 209 -1.38 15.72 -11.23
CA ASP A 209 -2.12 16.31 -12.35
C ASP A 209 -3.19 15.32 -12.83
N PRO A 210 -4.49 15.71 -12.82
CA PRO A 210 -5.58 14.85 -13.26
C PRO A 210 -5.49 14.37 -14.70
N ASP A 211 -4.73 15.04 -15.55
CA ASP A 211 -4.59 14.69 -16.95
C ASP A 211 -3.50 13.66 -17.23
N LYS A 212 -2.70 13.30 -16.20
CA LYS A 212 -1.75 12.19 -16.26
C LYS A 212 -2.45 10.87 -16.54
N TRP A 213 -1.80 10.04 -17.34
CA TRP A 213 -2.33 8.73 -17.75
C TRP A 213 -2.53 7.82 -16.54
N GLN A 214 -1.67 7.92 -15.51
CA GLN A 214 -1.79 7.11 -14.29
C GLN A 214 -3.10 7.40 -13.55
N ILE A 215 -3.47 8.69 -13.44
CA ILE A 215 -4.70 9.12 -12.77
C ILE A 215 -5.92 8.71 -13.57
N LYS A 216 -5.88 8.88 -14.90
CA LYS A 216 -6.94 8.41 -15.78
C LYS A 216 -7.14 6.89 -15.67
N LYS A 217 -6.06 6.11 -15.68
CA LYS A 217 -6.15 4.64 -15.55
C LYS A 217 -6.65 4.21 -14.18
N ALA A 218 -6.21 4.87 -13.11
CA ALA A 218 -6.71 4.62 -11.76
C ALA A 218 -8.21 4.90 -11.65
N ALA A 219 -8.67 6.05 -12.16
CA ALA A 219 -10.09 6.41 -12.18
C ALA A 219 -10.92 5.36 -12.95
N GLN A 220 -10.46 4.97 -14.16
CA GLN A 220 -11.12 3.92 -14.95
C GLN A 220 -11.25 2.59 -14.21
N ILE A 221 -10.22 2.17 -13.48
CA ILE A 221 -10.27 0.94 -12.68
C ILE A 221 -11.34 1.08 -11.59
N LEU A 222 -11.35 2.19 -10.84
CA LEU A 222 -12.32 2.41 -9.78
C LEU A 222 -13.76 2.53 -10.33
N GLU A 223 -13.94 3.17 -11.48
CA GLU A 223 -15.23 3.26 -12.18
C GLU A 223 -15.74 1.88 -12.64
N SER A 224 -14.86 1.02 -13.16
CA SER A 224 -15.26 -0.31 -13.62
C SER A 224 -15.81 -1.24 -12.53
N TYR A 225 -15.47 -0.95 -11.27
CA TYR A 225 -15.98 -1.67 -10.11
C TYR A 225 -16.94 -0.83 -9.28
N GLU A 226 -17.43 0.29 -9.82
CA GLU A 226 -18.42 1.08 -9.13
C GLU A 226 -19.65 0.20 -8.90
N ASN A 227 -20.00 0.04 -7.62
CA ASN A 227 -21.06 -0.84 -7.16
C ASN A 227 -20.81 -2.36 -7.23
N ASP A 228 -19.57 -2.81 -7.37
CA ASP A 228 -19.20 -4.22 -7.28
C ASP A 228 -18.94 -4.63 -5.80
N ASN A 229 -19.80 -5.49 -5.26
CA ASN A 229 -19.66 -6.00 -3.87
C ASN A 229 -18.52 -7.01 -3.71
N GLU A 230 -18.20 -7.79 -4.75
CA GLU A 230 -17.16 -8.80 -4.67
C GLU A 230 -15.78 -8.12 -4.63
N TRP A 231 -15.57 -7.12 -5.48
CA TRP A 231 -14.38 -6.26 -5.46
C TRP A 231 -14.22 -5.55 -4.12
N ALA A 232 -15.28 -4.93 -3.62
CA ALA A 232 -15.27 -4.20 -2.35
C ALA A 232 -15.11 -5.13 -1.12
N SER A 233 -15.42 -6.42 -1.26
CA SER A 233 -15.16 -7.42 -0.21
C SER A 233 -13.73 -7.97 -0.25
N CYS A 234 -12.99 -7.73 -1.33
CA CYS A 234 -11.63 -8.24 -1.52
C CYS A 234 -10.60 -7.35 -0.83
N PHE A 235 -9.83 -7.92 0.11
CA PHE A 235 -8.89 -7.16 0.93
C PHE A 235 -7.67 -6.63 0.17
N ILE A 236 -7.30 -7.27 -0.94
CA ILE A 236 -6.11 -6.90 -1.72
C ILE A 236 -6.18 -5.48 -2.27
N GLY A 237 -7.39 -4.99 -2.55
CA GLY A 237 -7.64 -3.64 -3.03
C GLY A 237 -7.56 -2.57 -1.94
N ASN A 238 -7.59 -2.92 -0.65
CA ASN A 238 -7.77 -1.94 0.43
C ASN A 238 -6.64 -0.90 0.47
N TRP A 239 -5.39 -1.34 0.51
CA TRP A 239 -4.24 -0.44 0.53
C TRP A 239 -4.07 0.35 -0.78
N PRO A 240 -4.10 -0.26 -1.98
CA PRO A 240 -3.91 0.51 -3.20
C PRO A 240 -5.06 1.51 -3.48
N VAL A 241 -6.32 1.18 -3.18
CA VAL A 241 -7.44 2.14 -3.29
C VAL A 241 -7.26 3.30 -2.30
N TYR A 242 -6.78 3.03 -1.09
CA TYR A 242 -6.44 4.07 -0.13
C TYR A 242 -5.29 4.96 -0.61
N SER A 243 -4.17 4.37 -1.01
CA SER A 243 -2.99 5.11 -1.44
C SER A 243 -3.24 5.94 -2.71
N ILE A 244 -4.00 5.43 -3.67
CA ILE A 244 -4.29 6.18 -4.90
C ILE A 244 -5.13 7.43 -4.62
N GLY A 245 -5.95 7.42 -3.57
CA GLY A 245 -6.78 8.54 -3.15
C GLY A 245 -5.99 9.83 -2.84
N PHE A 246 -4.72 9.71 -2.43
CA PHE A 246 -3.86 10.87 -2.18
C PHE A 246 -3.45 11.58 -3.46
N PHE A 247 -3.44 10.90 -4.59
CA PHE A 247 -3.08 11.50 -5.87
C PHE A 247 -4.28 12.15 -6.58
N MET A 248 -5.50 11.92 -6.10
CA MET A 248 -6.72 12.46 -6.73
C MET A 248 -6.89 13.96 -6.41
N ALA A 249 -6.98 14.79 -7.45
CA ALA A 249 -7.22 16.23 -7.32
C ALA A 249 -8.62 16.67 -7.79
N ARG A 250 -9.28 15.91 -8.67
CA ARG A 250 -10.63 16.25 -9.16
C ARG A 250 -11.70 15.80 -8.16
N PRO A 251 -12.73 16.62 -7.86
CA PRO A 251 -13.81 16.25 -6.93
C PRO A 251 -14.49 14.92 -7.28
N GLY A 252 -14.70 14.65 -8.57
CA GLY A 252 -15.28 13.37 -9.02
C GLY A 252 -14.43 12.16 -8.65
N HIS A 253 -13.11 12.21 -8.85
CA HIS A 253 -12.21 11.12 -8.51
C HIS A 253 -12.05 10.95 -6.99
N VAL A 254 -12.07 12.07 -6.24
CA VAL A 254 -12.11 12.07 -4.78
C VAL A 254 -13.36 11.35 -4.28
N GLN A 255 -14.53 11.71 -4.81
CA GLN A 255 -15.80 11.10 -4.40
C GLN A 255 -15.88 9.62 -4.79
N LEU A 256 -15.37 9.25 -5.96
CA LEU A 256 -15.26 7.87 -6.41
C LEU A 256 -14.44 7.02 -5.41
N THR A 257 -13.25 7.48 -5.06
CA THR A 257 -12.37 6.80 -4.09
C THR A 257 -13.01 6.73 -2.70
N ARG A 258 -13.65 7.83 -2.28
CA ARG A 258 -14.36 7.92 -1.00
C ARG A 258 -15.50 6.90 -0.90
N ASN A 259 -16.32 6.81 -1.95
CA ASN A 259 -17.44 5.88 -2.02
C ASN A 259 -16.95 4.43 -1.97
N GLU A 260 -15.88 4.12 -2.70
CA GLU A 260 -15.29 2.79 -2.73
C GLU A 260 -14.78 2.37 -1.34
N LEU A 261 -14.03 3.22 -0.63
CA LEU A 261 -13.55 2.90 0.73
C LEU A 261 -14.69 2.79 1.75
N ARG A 262 -15.72 3.64 1.65
CA ARG A 262 -16.92 3.55 2.48
C ARG A 262 -17.66 2.22 2.24
N ARG A 263 -17.81 1.80 0.98
CA ARG A 263 -18.42 0.51 0.62
C ARG A 263 -17.62 -0.67 1.16
N ARG A 264 -16.30 -0.66 0.98
CA ARG A 264 -15.38 -1.67 1.55
C ARG A 264 -15.54 -1.79 3.06
N TRP A 265 -15.59 -0.65 3.76
CA TRP A 265 -15.87 -0.63 5.19
C TRP A 265 -17.26 -1.21 5.47
N ASP A 266 -18.28 -0.82 4.72
CA ASP A 266 -19.64 -1.23 4.99
C ASP A 266 -19.86 -2.74 4.87
N LEU A 267 -19.20 -3.38 3.91
CA LEU A 267 -19.26 -4.82 3.68
C LEU A 267 -18.39 -5.63 4.65
N THR A 268 -17.15 -5.18 4.89
CA THR A 268 -16.17 -5.99 5.64
C THR A 268 -16.12 -5.68 7.13
N LYS A 269 -16.50 -4.46 7.52
CA LYS A 269 -16.29 -3.89 8.86
C LYS A 269 -14.83 -3.99 9.34
N PHE A 270 -13.87 -4.04 8.42
CA PHE A 270 -12.45 -4.09 8.75
C PHE A 270 -11.96 -2.73 9.24
N ASN A 271 -11.52 -2.65 10.50
CA ASN A 271 -11.08 -1.40 11.13
C ASN A 271 -9.95 -0.70 10.35
N GLN A 272 -9.13 -1.44 9.62
CA GLN A 272 -8.11 -0.87 8.75
C GLN A 272 -8.72 0.03 7.66
N VAL A 273 -9.81 -0.40 7.02
CA VAL A 273 -10.48 0.38 5.97
C VAL A 273 -11.06 1.67 6.55
N ALA A 274 -11.65 1.62 7.75
CA ALA A 274 -12.11 2.81 8.43
C ALA A 274 -10.97 3.81 8.69
N ARG A 275 -9.79 3.33 9.09
CA ARG A 275 -8.61 4.18 9.31
C ARG A 275 -8.10 4.82 8.01
N PHE A 276 -8.01 4.03 6.95
CA PHE A 276 -7.66 4.52 5.61
C PHE A 276 -8.61 5.61 5.12
N CYS A 277 -9.93 5.40 5.27
CA CYS A 277 -10.93 6.38 4.89
C CYS A 277 -10.81 7.67 5.70
N ASN A 278 -10.68 7.57 7.03
CA ASN A 278 -10.54 8.74 7.90
C ASN A 278 -9.27 9.55 7.60
N ASP A 279 -8.15 8.87 7.30
CA ASP A 279 -6.88 9.53 6.96
C ASP A 279 -6.95 10.29 5.62
N LEU A 280 -7.58 9.69 4.60
CA LEU A 280 -7.84 10.38 3.33
C LEU A 280 -8.80 11.55 3.49
N GLU A 281 -9.94 11.38 4.18
CA GLU A 281 -10.92 12.45 4.36
C GLU A 281 -10.31 13.65 5.11
N LYS A 282 -9.49 13.39 6.14
CA LYS A 282 -8.70 14.43 6.83
C LYS A 282 -7.79 15.18 5.84
N THR A 283 -7.08 14.44 5.01
CA THR A 283 -6.14 15.02 4.03
C THR A 283 -6.86 15.81 2.93
N TRP A 284 -7.99 15.31 2.42
CA TRP A 284 -8.80 16.02 1.43
C TRP A 284 -9.40 17.30 1.99
N VAL A 285 -9.82 17.33 3.25
CA VAL A 285 -10.24 18.58 3.92
C VAL A 285 -9.08 19.57 4.01
N GLN A 286 -7.89 19.12 4.42
CA GLN A 286 -6.71 19.99 4.49
C GLN A 286 -6.33 20.58 3.12
N ARG A 287 -6.61 19.85 2.04
CA ARG A 287 -6.39 20.30 0.66
C ARG A 287 -7.55 21.10 0.06
N GLY A 288 -8.63 21.33 0.80
CA GLY A 288 -9.82 22.01 0.29
C GLY A 288 -10.61 21.21 -0.78
N LEU A 289 -10.39 19.90 -0.85
CA LEU A 289 -11.06 18.99 -1.80
C LEU A 289 -12.37 18.40 -1.24
N LEU A 290 -12.58 18.52 0.07
CA LEU A 290 -13.80 18.07 0.75
C LEU A 290 -14.20 19.10 1.81
N ASN A 291 -15.50 19.31 2.00
CA ASN A 291 -16.00 20.12 3.11
C ASN A 291 -15.95 19.32 4.41
N LYS A 292 -15.52 19.97 5.50
CA LYS A 292 -15.44 19.33 6.83
C LYS A 292 -16.79 18.82 7.32
N ASP A 293 -17.87 19.51 6.99
CA ASP A 293 -19.25 19.17 7.41
C ASP A 293 -19.78 17.90 6.72
N GLU A 294 -19.15 17.46 5.64
CA GLU A 294 -19.50 16.24 4.94
C GLU A 294 -18.84 14.99 5.55
N ILE A 295 -17.87 15.17 6.46
CA ILE A 295 -17.15 14.05 7.10
C ILE A 295 -18.04 13.41 8.17
N LYS A 296 -18.19 12.09 8.04
CA LYS A 296 -18.74 11.22 9.09
C LYS A 296 -17.68 10.18 9.41
N PRO A 297 -16.96 10.28 10.55
CA PRO A 297 -15.89 9.36 10.89
C PRO A 297 -16.38 7.91 10.88
N LEU A 298 -15.62 7.03 10.25
CA LEU A 298 -15.91 5.60 10.25
C LEU A 298 -15.22 4.92 11.45
N GLY A 299 -15.94 3.99 12.08
CA GLY A 299 -15.44 3.19 13.21
C GLY A 299 -15.40 3.96 14.54
N ARG A 300 -15.40 3.23 15.66
CA ARG A 300 -15.42 3.82 17.02
C ARG A 300 -14.05 4.29 17.53
N CYS A 301 -12.96 4.07 16.78
CA CYS A 301 -11.60 4.37 17.27
C CYS A 301 -11.21 5.85 17.25
N PHE A 302 -12.06 6.76 16.76
CA PHE A 302 -11.72 8.19 16.67
C PHE A 302 -12.35 9.09 17.76
N GLN A 303 -12.99 8.51 18.78
CA GLN A 303 -13.30 9.27 20.00
C GLN A 303 -12.14 9.18 20.99
N SER A 304 -11.07 9.92 20.72
CA SER A 304 -10.20 10.43 21.78
C SER A 304 -9.77 11.84 21.45
N GLY A 305 -10.51 12.79 22.00
CA GLY A 305 -10.00 14.12 22.27
C GLY A 305 -8.77 13.99 23.15
N LEU A 306 -7.60 14.22 22.56
CA LEU A 306 -6.35 14.52 23.28
C LEU A 306 -5.51 15.60 22.60
N TYR A 307 -6.05 16.26 21.56
CA TYR A 307 -5.54 17.54 21.05
C TYR A 307 -6.01 18.75 21.89
N ALA A 308 -6.28 18.52 23.18
CA ALA A 308 -6.50 19.56 24.17
C ALA A 308 -5.40 19.47 25.25
N ARG A 309 -4.16 19.81 24.88
CA ARG A 309 -3.20 20.40 25.82
C ARG A 309 -3.06 21.86 25.40
N LYS A 310 -3.90 22.70 26.00
CA LYS A 310 -3.51 23.64 27.07
C LYS A 310 -2.38 24.56 26.63
N ALA A 311 -2.79 25.74 26.17
CA ALA A 311 -2.07 26.96 26.46
C ALA A 311 -1.86 27.03 27.99
N ILE A 312 -0.59 27.01 28.39
CA ILE A 312 -0.04 27.77 29.52
C ILE A 312 1.30 28.30 29.01
#